data_AF-A0A3D5NAS5-F1
#
_entry.id   AF-A0A3D5NAS5-F1
#
_cell.length_a   1.000
_cell.length_b   1.000
_cell.length_c   1.000
_cell.angle_alpha   90.00
_cell.angle_beta   90.00
_cell.angle_gamma   90.00
#
_symmetry.space_group_name_H-M   'P 1'
#
loop_
_entity.id
_entity.type
_entity.pdbx_description
1 polymer ?
#
loop_
_entity_poly.entity_id
_entity_poly.type
_entity_poly.pdbx_seq_one_letter_code
_entity_poly.pdbx_strand_id
1 'polypeptide(L)'
;FIRLFNDSFTLETVKGADLAMAVDGPDGYHLDAVSSMSQISRSPESLVSQAIGKHHQYPDGFMLFLGTMFAPTDDRGGAGKGFTHEMGDLVTIATPSLGKLINQVDRSDVINPWQFGITALMTNLAARGLL
;
A
#
# COMPACT_ATOMS: atom_id res chain seq x y z
N PHE A 1 4.90 -15.80 5.36
CA PHE A 1 3.45 -15.60 5.19
C PHE A 1 3.07 -14.23 5.75
N ILE A 2 2.42 -13.36 4.98
CA ILE A 2 1.78 -12.14 5.52
C ILE A 2 0.29 -12.45 5.66
N ARG A 3 -0.22 -12.57 6.90
CA ARG A 3 -1.65 -12.74 7.18
C ARG A 3 -2.28 -11.39 7.48
N LEU A 4 -3.18 -10.97 6.60
CA LEU A 4 -4.09 -9.86 6.86
C LEU A 4 -5.49 -10.34 6.54
N PHE A 5 -5.94 -11.41 7.19
CA PHE A 5 -7.35 -11.73 7.33
C PHE A 5 -7.57 -12.42 8.68
N ASN A 6 -8.61 -11.99 9.39
CA ASN A 6 -9.12 -12.57 10.61
C ASN A 6 -10.66 -12.50 10.58
N ASP A 7 -11.34 -12.77 11.68
CA ASP A 7 -12.81 -12.76 11.72
C ASP A 7 -13.42 -11.38 11.40
N SER A 8 -12.67 -10.30 11.61
CA SER A 8 -13.10 -8.91 11.41
C SER A 8 -12.57 -8.24 10.13
N PHE A 9 -11.47 -8.73 9.58
CA PHE A 9 -10.88 -8.23 8.34
C PHE A 9 -10.86 -9.41 7.36
N THR A 10 -11.75 -9.38 6.38
CA THR A 10 -11.99 -10.48 5.43
C THR A 10 -11.75 -10.03 4.00
N LEU A 11 -11.80 -10.96 3.05
CA LEU A 11 -11.69 -10.64 1.63
C LEU A 11 -12.83 -9.71 1.16
N GLU A 12 -14.04 -9.88 1.72
CA GLU A 12 -15.15 -8.96 1.47
C GLU A 12 -14.87 -7.57 2.06
N THR A 13 -14.21 -7.49 3.22
CA THR A 13 -13.74 -6.21 3.79
C THR A 13 -12.79 -5.51 2.82
N VAL A 14 -11.86 -6.24 2.18
CA VAL A 14 -10.95 -5.67 1.17
C VAL A 14 -11.69 -5.21 -0.07
N LYS A 15 -12.65 -6.00 -0.57
CA LYS A 15 -13.44 -5.65 -1.77
C LYS A 15 -14.30 -4.41 -1.57
N GLY A 16 -14.79 -4.18 -0.35
CA GLY A 16 -15.57 -3.01 0.02
C GLY A 16 -14.77 -1.87 0.65
N ALA A 17 -13.44 -1.98 0.73
CA ALA A 17 -12.63 -0.98 1.42
C ALA A 17 -12.51 0.32 0.62
N ASP A 18 -12.70 1.44 1.31
CA ASP A 18 -12.26 2.74 0.84
C ASP A 18 -10.88 3.06 1.42
N LEU A 19 -9.97 3.46 0.53
CA LEU A 19 -8.61 3.88 0.83
C LEU A 19 -8.55 5.41 0.71
N ALA A 20 -8.29 6.09 1.82
CA ALA A 20 -7.98 7.51 1.83
C ALA A 20 -6.47 7.69 1.71
N MET A 21 -6.03 8.65 0.90
CA MET A 21 -4.65 9.07 0.80
C MET A 21 -4.56 10.57 1.05
N ALA A 22 -3.62 10.98 1.88
CA ALA A 22 -3.28 12.38 2.12
C ALA A 22 -1.79 12.59 1.89
N VAL A 23 -1.42 13.74 1.32
CA VAL A 23 -0.04 14.21 1.22
C VAL A 23 0.04 15.59 1.85
N ASP A 24 0.86 15.72 2.90
CA ASP A 24 1.14 16.99 3.56
C ASP A 24 2.58 17.40 3.29
N GLY A 25 2.76 18.52 2.59
CA GLY A 25 4.05 19.09 2.25
C GLY A 25 4.53 20.14 3.27
N PRO A 26 5.85 20.23 3.54
CA PRO A 26 6.39 21.27 4.43
C PRO A 26 6.25 22.69 3.86
N ASP A 27 5.99 22.80 2.56
CA ASP A 27 5.68 24.01 1.81
C ASP A 27 4.22 24.47 1.95
N GLY A 28 3.41 23.77 2.77
CA GLY A 28 1.98 24.02 2.93
C GLY A 28 1.12 23.42 1.83
N TYR A 29 1.69 22.59 0.95
CA TYR A 29 0.91 21.80 0.00
C TYR A 29 0.09 20.73 0.74
N HIS A 30 -1.14 20.52 0.29
CA HIS A 30 -2.00 19.46 0.80
C HIS A 30 -2.79 18.83 -0.35
N LEU A 31 -2.86 17.50 -0.37
CA LEU A 31 -3.64 16.73 -1.32
C LEU A 31 -4.40 15.64 -0.58
N ASP A 32 -5.69 15.52 -0.86
CA ASP A 32 -6.54 14.42 -0.43
C ASP A 32 -7.03 13.63 -1.64
N ALA A 33 -7.04 12.32 -1.53
CA ALA A 33 -7.60 11.42 -2.53
C ALA A 33 -8.30 10.24 -1.86
N VAL A 34 -9.35 9.74 -2.51
CA VAL A 34 -10.05 8.52 -2.07
C VAL A 34 -10.14 7.55 -3.23
N SER A 35 -9.92 6.27 -2.92
CA SER A 35 -9.93 5.18 -3.86
C SER A 35 -10.76 4.04 -3.29
N SER A 36 -11.84 3.64 -3.99
CA SER A 36 -12.73 2.57 -3.51
C SER A 36 -12.41 1.25 -4.19
N MET A 37 -12.05 0.24 -3.41
CA MET A 37 -11.76 -1.12 -3.91
C MET A 37 -12.94 -1.75 -4.66
N SER A 38 -14.16 -1.25 -4.44
CA SER A 38 -15.36 -1.65 -5.20
C SER A 38 -15.33 -1.24 -6.68
N GLN A 39 -14.46 -0.29 -7.05
CA GLN A 39 -14.36 0.27 -8.41
C GLN A 39 -13.24 -0.33 -9.26
N ILE A 40 -12.44 -1.26 -8.73
CA ILE A 40 -11.43 -1.93 -9.53
C ILE A 40 -12.09 -2.82 -10.59
N SER A 41 -11.48 -2.91 -11.78
CA SER A 41 -12.05 -3.64 -12.93
C SER A 41 -12.10 -5.16 -12.76
N ARG A 42 -11.30 -5.71 -11.84
CA ARG A 42 -11.18 -7.15 -11.59
C ARG A 42 -11.07 -7.38 -10.09
N SER A 43 -11.84 -8.34 -9.58
CA SER A 43 -11.77 -8.69 -8.16
C SER A 43 -10.38 -9.23 -7.76
N PRO A 44 -9.99 -9.13 -6.48
CA PRO A 44 -8.70 -9.66 -6.02
C PRO A 44 -8.50 -11.15 -6.34
N GLU A 45 -9.54 -11.96 -6.23
CA GLU A 45 -9.50 -13.40 -6.55
C GLU A 45 -9.28 -13.64 -8.05
N SER A 46 -9.93 -12.83 -8.88
CA SER A 46 -9.74 -12.87 -10.33
C SER A 46 -8.29 -12.53 -10.70
N LEU A 47 -7.71 -11.52 -10.06
CA LEU A 47 -6.31 -11.14 -10.25
C LEU A 47 -5.34 -12.25 -9.78
N VAL A 48 -5.60 -12.85 -8.61
CA VAL A 48 -4.79 -13.98 -8.11
C VAL A 48 -4.85 -15.17 -9.07
N SER A 49 -6.04 -15.58 -9.50
CA SER A 49 -6.20 -16.73 -10.42
C SER A 49 -5.58 -16.51 -11.80
N GLN A 50 -5.39 -15.26 -12.21
CA GLN A 50 -4.63 -14.90 -13.42
C GLN A 50 -3.11 -14.89 -13.18
N ALA A 51 -2.67 -14.60 -11.96
CA ALA A 51 -1.26 -14.52 -11.61
C ALA A 51 -0.61 -15.90 -11.37
N ILE A 52 -1.32 -16.83 -10.72
CA ILE A 52 -0.82 -18.17 -10.39
C ILE A 52 -1.57 -19.26 -11.18
N GLY A 53 -0.83 -20.23 -11.72
CA GLY A 53 -1.43 -21.32 -12.52
C GLY A 53 -0.43 -22.37 -13.01
N LYS A 54 -0.80 -23.14 -14.03
CA LYS A 54 0.04 -24.23 -14.59
C LYS A 54 1.38 -23.77 -15.17
N HIS A 55 1.51 -22.49 -15.51
CA HIS A 55 2.72 -21.93 -16.11
C HIS A 55 3.55 -21.07 -15.14
N HIS A 56 2.94 -20.61 -14.04
CA HIS A 56 3.60 -19.80 -13.02
C HIS A 56 3.25 -20.35 -11.63
N GLN A 57 4.24 -20.95 -10.96
CA GLN A 57 4.12 -21.52 -9.62
C GLN A 57 4.91 -20.69 -8.61
N TYR A 58 4.30 -20.40 -7.46
CA TYR A 58 4.91 -19.63 -6.38
C TYR A 58 4.77 -20.41 -5.06
N PRO A 59 5.56 -21.48 -4.84
CA PRO A 59 5.44 -22.33 -3.66
C PRO A 59 5.66 -21.57 -2.34
N ASP A 60 6.45 -20.50 -2.37
CA ASP A 60 6.72 -19.63 -1.22
C ASP A 60 5.79 -18.40 -1.13
N GLY A 61 4.85 -18.28 -2.07
CA GLY A 61 3.92 -17.16 -2.20
C GLY A 61 4.45 -15.98 -3.02
N PHE A 62 3.63 -14.93 -3.13
CA PHE A 62 3.95 -13.69 -3.85
C PHE A 62 3.21 -12.50 -3.23
N MET A 63 3.67 -11.29 -3.55
CA MET A 63 2.96 -10.04 -3.28
C MET A 63 2.37 -9.52 -4.58
N LEU A 64 1.06 -9.26 -4.59
CA LEU A 64 0.33 -8.74 -5.74
C LEU A 64 -0.28 -7.39 -5.40
N PHE A 65 0.20 -6.34 -6.06
CA PHE A 65 -0.42 -5.02 -5.97
C PHE A 65 -1.64 -4.97 -6.89
N LEU A 66 -2.78 -4.52 -6.36
CA LEU A 66 -4.07 -4.53 -7.06
C LEU A 66 -4.26 -3.35 -8.04
N GLY A 67 -3.20 -2.55 -8.21
CA GLY A 67 -3.20 -1.32 -9.01
C GLY A 67 -3.54 -0.08 -8.18
N THR A 68 -3.23 1.09 -8.75
CA THR A 68 -3.68 2.38 -8.21
C THR A 68 -4.88 2.86 -9.02
N MET A 69 -5.93 3.34 -8.35
CA MET A 69 -6.99 4.09 -9.03
C MET A 69 -6.71 5.59 -9.03
N PHE A 70 -5.57 6.01 -8.48
CA PHE A 70 -5.19 7.39 -8.36
C PHE A 70 -3.99 7.73 -9.24
N ALA A 71 -4.16 8.76 -10.06
CA ALA A 71 -3.09 9.51 -10.70
C ALA A 71 -3.31 10.98 -10.31
N PRO A 72 -2.45 11.59 -9.48
CA PRO A 72 -2.63 12.97 -9.04
C PRO A 72 -2.58 13.91 -10.24
N THR A 73 -3.68 14.61 -10.50
CA THR A 73 -3.77 15.67 -11.51
C THR A 73 -3.61 17.05 -10.91
N ASP A 74 -3.56 17.17 -9.59
CA ASP A 74 -3.37 18.44 -8.92
C ASP A 74 -1.98 18.99 -9.20
N ASP A 75 -1.96 20.26 -9.58
CA ASP A 75 -0.73 20.98 -9.83
C ASP A 75 -0.02 21.31 -8.52
N ARG A 76 1.24 20.89 -8.40
CA ARG A 76 2.17 21.37 -7.38
C ARG A 76 3.31 22.13 -8.04
N GLY A 77 3.61 23.33 -7.56
CA GLY A 77 4.70 24.15 -8.11
C GLY A 77 4.36 24.90 -9.41
N GLY A 78 3.09 24.93 -9.82
CA GLY A 78 2.56 25.79 -10.90
C GLY A 78 1.56 25.09 -11.81
N ALA A 79 0.72 25.87 -12.49
CA ALA A 79 -0.33 25.36 -13.36
C ALA A 79 0.20 24.48 -14.51
N GLY A 80 -0.45 23.34 -14.74
CA GLY A 80 -0.13 22.35 -15.77
C GLY A 80 1.13 21.51 -15.51
N LYS A 81 1.74 21.59 -14.32
CA LYS A 81 2.93 20.81 -13.97
C LYS A 81 2.60 19.44 -13.38
N GLY A 82 1.35 19.22 -13.00
CA GLY A 82 0.92 18.05 -12.27
C GLY A 82 1.59 17.93 -10.90
N PHE A 83 1.59 16.71 -10.38
CA PHE A 83 2.10 16.41 -9.06
C PHE A 83 3.43 15.66 -9.15
N THR A 84 4.37 16.08 -8.32
CA THR A 84 5.52 15.28 -7.92
C THR A 84 5.72 15.43 -6.41
N HIS A 85 6.30 14.41 -5.80
CA HIS A 85 6.70 14.51 -4.41
C HIS A 85 7.84 15.50 -4.24
N GLU A 86 7.79 16.22 -3.12
CA GLU A 86 8.89 17.04 -2.64
C GLU A 86 9.47 16.44 -1.35
N MET A 87 10.70 16.84 -1.03
CA MET A 87 11.38 16.38 0.18
C MET A 87 10.59 16.76 1.43
N GLY A 88 10.42 15.79 2.34
CA GLY A 88 9.68 15.98 3.58
C GLY A 88 8.18 15.73 3.47
N ASP A 89 7.64 15.45 2.28
CA ASP A 89 6.23 15.07 2.11
C ASP A 89 5.85 13.94 3.06
N LEU A 90 4.79 14.15 3.82
CA LEU A 90 4.20 13.12 4.66
C LEU A 90 3.04 12.48 3.90
N VAL A 91 3.23 11.24 3.45
CA VAL A 91 2.24 10.47 2.71
C VAL A 91 1.53 9.51 3.65
N THR A 92 0.24 9.69 3.82
CA THR A 92 -0.62 8.82 4.63
C THR A 92 -1.59 8.07 3.73
N ILE A 93 -1.60 6.74 3.81
CA ILE A 93 -2.63 5.88 3.21
C ILE A 93 -3.39 5.21 4.34
N ALA A 94 -4.72 5.28 4.32
CA ALA A 94 -5.55 4.86 5.44
C ALA A 94 -6.80 4.13 4.99
N THR A 95 -7.24 3.17 5.80
CA THR A 95 -8.59 2.63 5.73
C THR A 95 -9.09 2.31 7.13
N PRO A 96 -10.36 2.58 7.46
CA PRO A 96 -10.89 2.32 8.80
C PRO A 96 -10.71 0.86 9.26
N SER A 97 -10.67 -0.08 8.32
CA SER A 97 -10.60 -1.51 8.57
C SER A 97 -9.20 -2.04 8.93
N LEU A 98 -8.13 -1.26 8.69
CA LEU A 98 -6.76 -1.70 8.89
C LEU A 98 -5.86 -0.66 9.59
N GLY A 99 -6.24 0.61 9.57
CA GLY A 99 -5.45 1.71 10.15
C GLY A 99 -4.75 2.54 9.07
N LYS A 100 -3.52 2.97 9.35
CA LYS A 100 -2.78 3.90 8.49
C LYS A 100 -1.36 3.41 8.23
N LEU A 101 -0.91 3.55 6.98
CA LEU A 101 0.48 3.49 6.57
C LEU A 101 0.95 4.92 6.33
N ILE A 102 2.00 5.35 7.02
CA ILE A 102 2.53 6.71 6.93
C ILE A 102 4.01 6.61 6.58
N ASN A 103 4.42 7.31 5.53
CA ASN A 103 5.82 7.42 5.13
C ASN A 103 6.17 8.89 4.89
N GLN A 104 7.40 9.26 5.23
CA GLN A 104 7.95 10.57 4.89
C GLN A 104 8.93 10.42 3.73
N VAL A 105 8.81 11.31 2.73
CA VAL A 105 9.71 11.34 1.58
C VAL A 105 11.06 11.92 2.00
N ASP A 106 12.12 11.15 1.78
CA ASP A 106 13.50 11.60 1.98
C ASP A 106 14.43 10.85 1.01
N ARG A 107 15.71 11.22 0.98
CA ARG A 107 16.71 10.59 0.13
C ARG A 107 17.13 9.25 0.70
N SER A 108 17.27 8.28 -0.19
CA SER A 108 17.65 6.91 0.19
C SER A 108 19.04 6.79 0.83
N ASP A 109 19.95 7.74 0.60
CA ASP A 109 21.30 7.74 1.18
C ASP A 109 21.36 8.30 2.62
N VAL A 110 20.31 8.98 3.08
CA VAL A 110 20.25 9.57 4.44
C VAL A 110 19.25 8.86 5.35
N ILE A 111 18.28 8.13 4.78
CA ILE A 111 17.38 7.28 5.55
C ILE A 111 18.15 6.10 6.15
N ASN A 112 17.82 5.73 7.39
CA ASN A 112 18.40 4.56 8.05
C ASN A 112 18.26 3.30 7.17
N PRO A 113 19.34 2.51 7.01
CA PRO A 113 19.28 1.31 6.20
C PRO A 113 18.26 0.32 6.77
N TRP A 114 17.58 -0.40 5.88
CA TRP A 114 16.64 -1.42 6.30
C TRP A 114 17.36 -2.61 6.94
N GLN A 115 17.01 -2.94 8.18
CA GLN A 115 17.59 -4.06 8.93
C GLN A 115 16.61 -5.22 9.14
N PHE A 116 15.33 -5.05 8.78
CA PHE A 116 14.27 -6.03 9.03
C PHE A 116 13.96 -6.85 7.77
N GLY A 117 14.80 -7.84 7.46
CA GLY A 117 14.60 -8.73 6.32
C GLY A 117 13.63 -9.89 6.59
N ILE A 118 13.53 -10.82 5.62
CA ILE A 118 12.67 -12.00 5.71
C ILE A 118 12.97 -12.89 6.93
N THR A 119 14.25 -13.04 7.30
CA THR A 119 14.64 -13.81 8.49
C THR A 119 14.12 -13.16 9.76
N ALA A 120 14.24 -11.84 9.88
CA ALA A 120 13.72 -11.10 11.04
C ALA A 120 12.18 -11.19 11.13
N LEU A 121 11.49 -11.18 9.98
CA LEU A 121 10.05 -11.42 9.91
C LEU A 121 9.68 -12.82 10.44
N MET A 122 10.34 -13.87 9.95
CA MET A 122 10.05 -15.24 10.37
C MET A 122 10.35 -15.45 11.87
N THR A 123 11.46 -14.91 12.37
CA THR A 123 11.78 -14.93 13.81
C THR A 123 10.71 -14.20 14.64
N ASN A 124 10.22 -13.04 14.18
CA ASN A 124 9.15 -12.30 14.86
C ASN A 124 7.85 -13.10 14.93
N LEU A 125 7.44 -13.73 13.82
CA LEU A 125 6.22 -14.54 13.75
C LEU A 125 6.33 -15.78 14.65
N ALA A 126 7.49 -16.46 14.66
CA ALA A 126 7.74 -17.62 15.51
C ALA A 126 7.60 -17.26 16.99
N ALA A 127 8.24 -16.17 17.42
CA ALA A 127 8.20 -15.69 18.79
C ALA A 127 6.77 -15.34 19.27
N ARG A 128 5.86 -15.06 18.34
CA ARG A 128 4.45 -14.72 18.60
C ARG A 128 3.48 -15.90 18.40
N GLY A 129 3.98 -17.07 18.01
CA GLY A 129 3.14 -18.24 17.72
C GLY A 129 2.27 -18.08 16.46
N LEU A 130 2.78 -17.37 15.44
CA LEU A 130 2.06 -17.05 14.20
C LEU A 130 2.63 -17.77 12.96
N LEU A 131 3.50 -18.77 13.14
CA LEU A 131 4.01 -19.65 12.07
C LEU A 131 3.20 -20.93 11.97
#